data_AF-A0A552UG01-F1
#
_entry.id   AF-A0A552UG01-F1
#
_cell.length_a   1.000
_cell.length_b   1.000
_cell.length_c   1.000
_cell.angle_alpha   90.00
_cell.angle_beta   90.00
_cell.angle_gamma   90.00
#
_symmetry.space_group_name_H-M   'P 1'
#
loop_
_entity.id
_entity.type
_entity.pdbx_description
1 polymer ?
#
loop_
_entity_poly.entity_id
_entity_poly.type
_entity_poly.pdbx_seq_one_letter_code
_entity_poly.pdbx_strand_id
1 'polypeptide(L)'
;MTIVLRLTMAALVATLAMPAAALVYTGTRTVGVNTATISITTDGSFGVLTEANITDFFVTLTSPSRTTSVAYADQAPQLSGGGLSASDRHLTFDFASDGFFAMLFFGRGAYCLDGAASAVTCLGQAPSETVLFFGPGGNVTAPRTGTAIIASTAPEPASWALLITGFGLVGAAMRRSGLLQPR
;
A
#
# COMPACT_ATOMS: atom_id res chain seq x y z
N MET A 1 -16.43 -56.66 -36.91
CA MET A 1 -15.21 -56.08 -36.30
C MET A 1 -15.52 -54.63 -35.99
N THR A 2 -15.93 -54.36 -34.76
CA THR A 2 -16.54 -53.08 -34.33
C THR A 2 -15.47 -52.18 -33.76
N ILE A 3 -15.16 -51.07 -34.44
CA ILE A 3 -14.16 -50.09 -34.00
C ILE A 3 -14.85 -49.07 -33.10
N VAL A 4 -14.54 -49.10 -31.81
CA VAL A 4 -15.01 -48.13 -30.81
C VAL A 4 -14.06 -46.95 -30.79
N LEU A 5 -14.46 -45.85 -31.42
CA LEU A 5 -13.72 -44.58 -31.43
C LEU A 5 -14.00 -43.81 -30.13
N ARG A 6 -13.03 -43.78 -29.21
CA ARG A 6 -13.10 -42.95 -27.98
C ARG A 6 -12.65 -41.52 -28.30
N LEU A 7 -13.58 -40.56 -28.25
CA LEU A 7 -13.25 -39.13 -28.23
C LEU A 7 -12.80 -38.74 -26.81
N THR A 8 -11.50 -38.48 -26.63
CA THR A 8 -10.97 -37.76 -25.46
C THR A 8 -11.11 -36.26 -25.69
N MET A 9 -12.05 -35.64 -24.98
CA MET A 9 -12.27 -34.18 -24.99
C MET A 9 -11.27 -33.54 -24.00
N ALA A 10 -10.16 -33.03 -24.52
CA ALA A 10 -9.18 -32.30 -23.71
C ALA A 10 -9.69 -30.87 -23.49
N ALA A 11 -10.20 -30.58 -22.29
CA ALA A 11 -10.54 -29.22 -21.88
C ALA A 11 -9.23 -28.46 -21.59
N LEU A 12 -8.78 -27.65 -22.55
CA LEU A 12 -7.67 -26.72 -22.38
C LEU A 12 -8.14 -25.56 -21.49
N VAL A 13 -7.92 -25.67 -20.18
CA VAL A 13 -8.12 -24.55 -19.25
C VAL A 13 -6.96 -23.58 -19.45
N ALA A 14 -7.19 -22.54 -20.24
CA ALA A 14 -6.27 -21.41 -20.34
C ALA A 14 -6.32 -20.62 -19.01
N THR A 15 -5.35 -20.86 -18.13
CA THR A 15 -5.11 -20.01 -16.96
C THR A 15 -4.55 -18.68 -17.45
N LEU A 16 -5.43 -17.71 -17.69
CA LEU A 16 -5.02 -16.33 -17.86
C LEU A 16 -4.42 -15.86 -16.53
N ALA A 17 -3.09 -15.69 -16.49
CA ALA A 17 -2.45 -14.99 -15.39
C ALA A 17 -2.97 -13.55 -15.42
N MET A 18 -3.92 -13.23 -14.56
CA MET A 18 -4.34 -11.86 -14.37
C MET A 18 -3.14 -11.10 -13.77
N PRO A 19 -2.72 -9.97 -14.36
CA PRO A 19 -1.72 -9.14 -13.72
C PRO A 19 -2.24 -8.79 -12.32
N ALA A 20 -1.35 -8.84 -11.33
CA ALA A 20 -1.69 -8.38 -10.00
C ALA A 20 -2.20 -6.94 -10.11
N ALA A 21 -3.37 -6.68 -9.55
CA ALA A 21 -3.94 -5.34 -9.61
C ALA A 21 -3.08 -4.41 -8.74
N ALA A 22 -2.83 -3.20 -9.23
CA ALA A 22 -2.14 -2.20 -8.43
C ALA A 22 -2.91 -1.94 -7.12
N LEU A 23 -2.20 -1.97 -6.00
CA LEU A 23 -2.77 -1.77 -4.67
C LEU A 23 -2.34 -0.42 -4.13
N VAL A 24 -3.30 0.32 -3.56
CA VAL A 24 -3.04 1.62 -2.93
C VAL A 24 -3.10 1.45 -1.42
N TYR A 25 -1.98 1.67 -0.76
CA TYR A 25 -1.84 1.69 0.68
C TYR A 25 -1.88 3.12 1.17
N THR A 26 -2.78 3.42 2.10
CA THR A 26 -2.85 4.76 2.73
C THR A 26 -2.68 4.65 4.24
N GLY A 27 -2.09 5.66 4.84
CA GLY A 27 -1.80 5.66 6.27
C GLY A 27 -1.46 7.03 6.81
N THR A 28 -1.47 7.18 8.12
CA THR A 28 -0.90 8.35 8.79
C THR A 28 0.02 7.88 9.89
N ARG A 29 1.20 8.50 9.94
CA ARG A 29 2.29 8.18 10.87
C ARG A 29 2.60 9.41 11.68
N THR A 30 2.83 9.25 12.98
CA THR A 30 3.15 10.35 13.90
C THR A 30 4.51 10.10 14.53
N VAL A 31 5.39 11.09 14.40
CA VAL A 31 6.77 11.07 14.92
C VAL A 31 6.97 12.33 15.75
N GLY A 32 6.88 12.17 17.08
CA GLY A 32 6.82 13.28 18.01
C GLY A 32 5.64 14.22 17.69
N VAL A 33 5.94 15.48 17.36
CA VAL A 33 4.93 16.50 17.02
C VAL A 33 4.59 16.56 15.53
N ASN A 34 5.30 15.81 14.70
CA ASN A 34 5.13 15.82 13.24
C ASN A 34 4.29 14.62 12.79
N THR A 35 3.57 14.78 11.69
CA THR A 35 2.82 13.71 11.03
C THR A 35 3.22 13.55 9.56
N ALA A 36 3.13 12.32 9.06
CA ALA A 36 3.27 11.98 7.66
C ALA A 36 2.01 11.21 7.23
N THR A 37 1.19 11.81 6.35
CA THR A 37 0.08 11.14 5.70
C THR A 37 0.55 10.60 4.36
N ILE A 38 0.44 9.29 4.17
CA ILE A 38 1.11 8.53 3.12
C ILE A 38 0.07 7.87 2.23
N SER A 39 0.34 7.86 0.93
CA SER A 39 -0.32 7.05 -0.10
C SER A 39 0.77 6.41 -0.95
N ILE A 40 0.83 5.08 -1.02
CA ILE A 40 1.81 4.34 -1.82
C ILE A 40 1.03 3.38 -2.72
N THR A 41 1.28 3.44 -4.02
CA THR A 41 0.74 2.51 -5.00
C THR A 41 1.82 1.50 -5.38
N THR A 42 1.50 0.21 -5.27
CA THR A 42 2.37 -0.88 -5.72
C THR A 42 1.87 -1.51 -7.01
N ASP A 43 2.71 -2.32 -7.66
CA ASP A 43 2.38 -3.15 -8.82
C ASP A 43 1.52 -4.40 -8.48
N GLY A 44 1.09 -4.55 -7.22
CA GLY A 44 0.34 -5.71 -6.75
C GLY A 44 1.21 -6.89 -6.29
N SER A 45 2.53 -6.75 -6.30
CA SER A 45 3.43 -7.74 -5.69
C SER A 45 3.26 -7.81 -4.17
N PHE A 46 3.49 -9.00 -3.61
CA PHE A 46 3.45 -9.28 -2.16
C PHE A 46 4.81 -9.76 -1.66
N GLY A 47 5.02 -9.61 -0.35
CA GLY A 47 6.30 -9.87 0.30
C GLY A 47 7.22 -8.66 0.23
N VAL A 48 8.53 -8.92 0.33
CA VAL A 48 9.55 -7.86 0.32
C VAL A 48 9.53 -7.11 -1.01
N LEU A 49 9.38 -5.79 -0.93
CA LEU A 49 9.32 -4.91 -2.07
C LEU A 49 10.70 -4.41 -2.47
N THR A 50 10.83 -4.09 -3.76
CA THR A 50 11.93 -3.32 -4.34
C THR A 50 11.40 -1.98 -4.87
N GLU A 51 12.30 -1.05 -5.24
CA GLU A 51 11.89 0.24 -5.84
C GLU A 51 10.99 0.05 -7.07
N ALA A 52 11.25 -0.98 -7.88
CA ALA A 52 10.48 -1.28 -9.08
C ALA A 52 9.02 -1.68 -8.80
N ASN A 53 8.73 -2.14 -7.58
CA ASN A 53 7.37 -2.50 -7.18
C ASN A 53 6.54 -1.29 -6.76
N ILE A 54 7.16 -0.12 -6.56
CA ILE A 54 6.47 1.12 -6.19
C ILE A 54 6.22 1.92 -7.47
N THR A 55 4.97 1.99 -7.88
CA THR A 55 4.57 2.62 -9.14
C THR A 55 4.11 4.06 -8.97
N ASP A 56 3.68 4.44 -7.77
CA ASP A 56 3.36 5.82 -7.40
C ASP A 56 3.47 6.01 -5.88
N PHE A 57 3.68 7.24 -5.43
CA PHE A 57 3.52 7.61 -4.03
C PHE A 57 3.17 9.10 -3.87
N PHE A 58 2.56 9.40 -2.73
CA PHE A 58 2.32 10.75 -2.26
C PHE A 58 2.47 10.77 -0.74
N VAL A 59 3.21 11.74 -0.21
CA VAL A 59 3.33 11.97 1.22
C VAL A 59 3.08 13.43 1.55
N THR A 60 2.27 13.69 2.56
CA THR A 60 2.07 15.02 3.16
C THR A 60 2.67 15.03 4.55
N LEU A 61 3.68 15.85 4.76
CA LEU A 61 4.33 16.09 6.04
C LEU A 61 3.70 17.31 6.69
N THR A 62 3.26 17.17 7.94
CA THR A 62 2.72 18.27 8.74
C THR A 62 3.48 18.41 10.05
N SER A 63 3.79 19.65 10.39
CA SER A 63 4.34 20.10 11.67
C SER A 63 3.45 21.22 12.22
N PRO A 64 3.60 21.63 13.49
CA PRO A 64 2.81 22.74 14.05
C PRO A 64 2.93 24.07 13.29
N SER A 65 3.99 24.27 12.51
CA SER A 65 4.27 25.53 11.80
C SER A 65 4.26 25.42 10.29
N ARG A 66 4.16 24.22 9.71
CA ARG A 66 4.33 24.00 8.27
C ARG A 66 3.73 22.68 7.79
N THR A 67 3.15 22.71 6.60
CA THR A 67 2.77 21.54 5.82
C THR A 67 3.48 21.56 4.47
N THR A 68 3.96 20.41 4.02
CA THR A 68 4.51 20.21 2.67
C THR A 68 4.12 18.85 2.14
N SER A 69 4.02 18.70 0.83
CA SER A 69 3.79 17.42 0.18
C SER A 69 4.89 17.07 -0.82
N VAL A 70 5.02 15.78 -1.10
CA VAL A 70 5.94 15.19 -2.06
C VAL A 70 5.17 14.12 -2.84
N ALA A 71 5.29 14.13 -4.16
CA ALA A 71 4.72 13.12 -5.03
C ALA A 71 5.81 12.38 -5.82
N TYR A 72 5.49 11.21 -6.37
CA TYR A 72 6.38 10.45 -7.23
C TYR A 72 6.92 11.27 -8.43
N ALA A 73 6.08 12.13 -9.01
CA ALA A 73 6.46 12.99 -10.12
C ALA A 73 7.59 13.98 -9.76
N ASP A 74 7.78 14.27 -8.48
CA ASP A 74 8.83 15.15 -8.00
C ASP A 74 10.17 14.42 -7.89
N GLN A 75 10.17 13.22 -7.30
CA GLN A 75 11.34 12.38 -7.03
C GLN A 75 10.89 10.92 -6.85
N ALA A 76 11.69 9.97 -7.34
CA ALA A 76 11.48 8.56 -7.06
C ALA A 76 11.72 8.25 -5.57
N PRO A 77 11.00 7.27 -4.98
CA PRO A 77 11.30 6.82 -3.63
C PRO A 77 12.67 6.12 -3.62
N GLN A 78 13.38 6.22 -2.51
CA GLN A 78 14.59 5.43 -2.29
C GLN A 78 14.25 4.24 -1.41
N LEU A 79 14.59 3.04 -1.87
CA LEU A 79 14.41 1.81 -1.14
C LEU A 79 15.63 0.92 -1.31
N SER A 80 16.25 0.58 -0.20
CA SER A 80 17.36 -0.37 -0.16
C SER A 80 17.11 -1.40 0.93
N GLY A 81 17.55 -2.63 0.70
CA GLY A 81 17.42 -3.72 1.68
C GLY A 81 16.05 -4.40 1.65
N GLY A 82 15.70 -5.04 2.77
CA GLY A 82 14.57 -5.99 2.83
C GLY A 82 13.43 -5.61 3.77
N GLY A 83 13.46 -4.39 4.33
CA GLY A 83 12.54 -4.02 5.40
C GLY A 83 11.11 -3.74 4.97
N LEU A 84 10.90 -3.25 3.75
CA LEU A 84 9.56 -2.92 3.25
C LEU A 84 8.89 -4.15 2.65
N SER A 85 7.71 -4.50 3.15
CA SER A 85 6.94 -5.65 2.69
C SER A 85 5.45 -5.31 2.52
N ALA A 86 4.82 -5.86 1.49
CA ALA A 86 3.40 -5.70 1.19
C ALA A 86 2.60 -7.00 1.37
N SER A 87 1.37 -6.84 1.85
CA SER A 87 0.31 -7.86 1.82
C SER A 87 -0.95 -7.27 1.17
N ASP A 88 -1.99 -8.08 1.02
CA ASP A 88 -3.34 -7.65 0.61
C ASP A 88 -3.92 -6.48 1.43
N ARG A 89 -3.48 -6.31 2.69
CA ARG A 89 -4.03 -5.35 3.65
C ARG A 89 -3.06 -4.33 4.17
N HIS A 90 -1.78 -4.69 4.24
CA HIS A 90 -0.81 -3.90 4.98
C HIS A 90 0.46 -3.70 4.17
N LEU A 91 0.99 -2.48 4.27
CA LEU A 91 2.36 -2.18 3.97
C LEU A 91 3.09 -2.10 5.32
N THR A 92 4.13 -2.90 5.47
CA THR A 92 4.87 -3.03 6.73
C THR A 92 6.35 -2.72 6.52
N PHE A 93 6.99 -2.19 7.55
CA PHE A 93 8.44 -2.02 7.61
C PHE A 93 9.01 -2.77 8.81
N ASP A 94 10.01 -3.61 8.60
CA ASP A 94 10.77 -4.28 9.66
C ASP A 94 12.03 -3.49 10.03
N PHE A 95 12.00 -2.82 11.18
CA PHE A 95 13.13 -2.04 11.70
C PHE A 95 14.31 -2.91 12.15
N ALA A 96 14.14 -4.23 12.28
CA ALA A 96 15.26 -5.15 12.54
C ALA A 96 16.02 -5.55 11.26
N SER A 97 15.44 -5.30 10.09
CA SER A 97 16.07 -5.60 8.81
C SER A 97 17.13 -4.55 8.43
N ASP A 98 18.02 -4.91 7.52
CA ASP A 98 18.99 -3.98 6.94
C ASP A 98 18.36 -3.15 5.82
N GLY A 99 18.79 -1.90 5.71
CA GLY A 99 18.36 -0.96 4.68
C GLY A 99 17.28 0.01 5.13
N PHE A 100 16.77 0.80 4.18
CA PHE A 100 15.91 1.94 4.47
C PHE A 100 14.85 2.14 3.39
N PHE A 101 13.78 2.83 3.75
CA PHE A 101 12.78 3.35 2.83
C PHE A 101 12.62 4.84 3.06
N ALA A 102 12.76 5.66 2.01
CA ALA A 102 12.67 7.10 2.11
C ALA A 102 11.88 7.71 0.95
N MET A 103 10.93 8.56 1.30
CA MET A 103 10.23 9.46 0.37
C MET A 103 10.85 10.85 0.53
N LEU A 104 11.81 11.16 -0.36
CA LEU A 104 12.70 12.31 -0.24
C LEU A 104 12.30 13.43 -1.20
N PHE A 105 12.38 14.67 -0.72
CA PHE A 105 12.39 15.85 -1.58
C PHE A 105 13.49 16.81 -1.12
N PHE A 106 14.57 16.86 -1.87
CA PHE A 106 15.67 17.80 -1.62
C PHE A 106 15.13 19.24 -1.57
N GLY A 107 15.27 19.88 -0.41
CA GLY A 107 14.85 21.26 -0.19
C GLY A 107 13.44 21.47 0.38
N ARG A 108 12.61 20.42 0.59
CA ARG A 108 11.29 20.56 1.25
C ARG A 108 11.16 19.70 2.50
N GLY A 109 11.36 18.41 2.39
CA GLY A 109 11.32 17.49 3.53
C GLY A 109 11.48 16.03 3.10
N ALA A 110 11.40 15.14 4.07
CA ALA A 110 11.42 13.70 3.82
C ALA A 110 10.67 12.94 4.91
N TYR A 111 10.12 11.78 4.55
CA TYR A 111 9.71 10.75 5.50
C TYR A 111 10.58 9.52 5.29
N CYS A 112 11.17 9.02 6.38
CA CYS A 112 12.15 7.94 6.30
C CYS A 112 11.93 6.89 7.37
N LEU A 113 12.23 5.65 6.97
CA LEU A 113 12.28 4.46 7.80
C LEU A 113 13.67 3.86 7.65
N ASP A 114 14.47 3.92 8.72
CA ASP A 114 15.83 3.40 8.75
C ASP A 114 15.83 2.08 9.52
N GLY A 115 16.24 0.98 8.88
CA GLY A 115 16.46 -0.34 9.50
C GLY A 115 17.79 -0.43 10.25
N ALA A 116 18.06 -1.57 10.90
CA ALA A 116 19.13 -1.75 11.89
C ALA A 116 20.54 -1.44 11.38
N ALA A 117 20.92 -1.87 10.17
CA ALA A 117 22.22 -1.57 9.56
C ALA A 117 22.07 -0.86 8.20
N SER A 118 21.47 0.32 8.23
CA SER A 118 21.32 1.13 7.02
C SER A 118 22.63 1.83 6.65
N ALA A 119 23.23 1.49 5.49
CA ALA A 119 24.42 2.17 4.98
C ALA A 119 24.19 3.66 4.69
N VAL A 120 22.94 4.02 4.40
CA VAL A 120 22.45 5.39 4.29
C VAL A 120 21.30 5.52 5.28
N THR A 121 21.38 6.49 6.18
CA THR A 121 20.29 6.84 7.09
C THR A 121 19.86 8.26 6.81
N CYS A 122 18.58 8.59 7.03
CA CYS A 122 18.14 9.96 6.78
C CYS A 122 18.77 10.98 7.73
N LEU A 123 18.98 10.62 8.99
CA LEU A 123 19.57 11.51 10.01
C LEU A 123 20.63 10.85 10.90
N GLY A 124 21.20 9.71 10.50
CA GLY A 124 22.32 9.10 11.24
C GLY A 124 21.93 8.21 12.41
N GLN A 125 20.64 7.93 12.65
CA GLN A 125 20.18 7.14 13.80
C GLN A 125 19.33 5.97 13.32
N ALA A 126 19.92 4.79 13.21
CA ALA A 126 19.25 3.54 12.87
C ALA A 126 19.19 2.62 14.11
N PRO A 127 18.11 1.84 14.31
CA PRO A 127 16.84 1.88 13.57
C PRO A 127 15.92 3.03 14.04
N SER A 128 15.29 3.74 13.10
CA SER A 128 14.40 4.84 13.44
C SER A 128 13.36 5.18 12.37
N GLU A 129 12.35 5.92 12.80
CA GLU A 129 11.39 6.58 11.92
C GLU A 129 11.58 8.11 12.04
N THR A 130 11.70 8.78 10.89
CA THR A 130 12.08 10.20 10.82
C THR A 130 11.10 10.98 9.94
N VAL A 131 10.67 12.15 10.45
CA VAL A 131 10.06 13.21 9.64
C VAL A 131 11.01 14.41 9.61
N LEU A 132 11.46 14.75 8.40
CA LEU A 132 12.43 15.79 8.12
C LEU A 132 11.76 16.98 7.43
N PHE A 133 12.06 18.20 7.87
CA PHE A 133 11.75 19.42 7.14
C PHE A 133 13.04 20.15 6.82
N PHE A 134 13.30 20.43 5.54
CA PHE A 134 14.40 21.31 5.18
C PHE A 134 13.98 22.75 5.48
N GLY A 135 14.61 23.34 6.50
CA GLY A 135 14.29 24.67 7.03
C GLY A 135 13.34 24.64 8.24
N PRO A 136 12.49 25.66 8.44
CA PRO A 136 11.57 25.69 9.57
C PRO A 136 10.56 24.54 9.48
N GLY A 137 10.28 23.91 10.63
CA GLY A 137 9.48 22.68 10.78
C GLY A 137 10.16 21.66 11.70
N GLY A 138 11.50 21.70 11.76
CA GLY A 138 12.29 20.85 12.65
C GLY A 138 12.32 19.39 12.22
N ASN A 139 13.43 18.73 12.52
CA ASN A 139 13.62 17.32 12.24
C ASN A 139 13.25 16.53 13.49
N VAL A 140 12.40 15.52 13.35
CA VAL A 140 12.02 14.66 14.46
C VAL A 140 12.28 13.22 14.07
N THR A 141 13.10 12.55 14.89
CA THR A 141 13.44 11.15 14.76
C THR A 141 12.98 10.42 16.02
N ALA A 142 12.33 9.28 15.85
CA ALA A 142 11.95 8.40 16.94
C ALA A 142 12.60 7.02 16.71
N PRO A 143 13.35 6.49 17.70
CA PRO A 143 13.82 5.10 17.64
C PRO A 143 12.64 4.14 17.48
N ARG A 144 12.80 3.13 16.61
CA ARG A 144 11.79 2.09 16.35
C ARG A 144 12.45 0.73 16.34
N THR A 145 11.68 -0.30 16.69
CA THR A 145 12.13 -1.69 16.66
C THR A 145 11.00 -2.60 16.18
N GLY A 146 11.36 -3.79 15.68
CA GLY A 146 10.40 -4.78 15.16
C GLY A 146 9.66 -4.33 13.90
N THR A 147 8.55 -4.99 13.60
CA THR A 147 7.74 -4.70 12.41
C THR A 147 6.60 -3.73 12.72
N ALA A 148 6.48 -2.67 11.92
CA ALA A 148 5.39 -1.71 12.02
C ALA A 148 4.55 -1.68 10.74
N ILE A 149 3.22 -1.57 10.89
CA ILE A 149 2.31 -1.27 9.78
C ILE A 149 2.42 0.23 9.47
N ILE A 150 2.86 0.57 8.27
CA ILE A 150 3.04 1.96 7.85
C ILE A 150 1.83 2.51 7.09
N ALA A 151 1.12 1.64 6.38
CA ALA A 151 -0.11 1.96 5.66
C ALA A 151 -0.97 0.71 5.47
N SER A 152 -2.25 0.89 5.17
CA SER A 152 -3.19 -0.19 4.90
C SER A 152 -3.98 0.08 3.62
N THR A 153 -4.43 -0.99 2.96
CA THR A 153 -5.37 -0.87 1.86
C THR A 153 -6.74 -0.47 2.41
N ALA A 154 -7.44 0.41 1.70
CA ALA A 154 -8.84 0.66 1.99
C ALA A 154 -9.67 -0.57 1.57
N PRO A 155 -10.77 -0.91 2.27
CA PRO A 155 -11.67 -1.96 1.83
C PRO A 155 -12.10 -1.72 0.38
N GLU A 156 -11.89 -2.72 -0.48
CA GLU A 156 -11.99 -2.50 -1.92
C GLU A 156 -13.37 -1.94 -2.32
N PRO A 157 -13.43 -1.04 -3.33
CA PRO A 157 -14.68 -0.59 -3.94
C PRO A 157 -15.58 -1.74 -4.39
N ALA A 158 -15.00 -2.89 -4.74
CA ALA A 158 -15.74 -4.10 -5.09
C ALA A 158 -16.62 -4.60 -3.93
N SER A 159 -16.19 -4.42 -2.68
CA SER A 159 -16.99 -4.78 -1.51
C SER A 159 -18.27 -3.94 -1.44
N TRP A 160 -18.17 -2.64 -1.77
CA TRP A 160 -19.32 -1.75 -1.90
C TRP A 160 -20.20 -2.11 -3.08
N ALA A 161 -19.59 -2.40 -4.23
CA ALA A 161 -20.33 -2.79 -5.43
C ALA A 161 -21.11 -4.10 -5.19
N LEU A 162 -20.50 -5.11 -4.56
CA LEU A 162 -21.15 -6.37 -4.19
C LEU A 162 -22.24 -6.15 -3.14
N LEU A 163 -22.03 -5.27 -2.17
CA LEU A 163 -23.03 -4.90 -1.18
C LEU A 163 -24.24 -4.20 -1.83
N ILE A 164 -24.00 -3.21 -2.69
CA ILE A 164 -25.06 -2.51 -3.45
C ILE A 164 -25.78 -3.47 -4.39
N THR A 165 -25.05 -4.35 -5.07
CA THR A 165 -25.63 -5.36 -5.97
C THR A 165 -26.48 -6.35 -5.16
N GLY A 166 -25.99 -6.82 -4.03
CA GLY A 166 -26.72 -7.70 -3.12
C GLY A 166 -28.03 -7.06 -2.63
N PHE A 167 -27.97 -5.83 -2.13
CA PHE A 167 -29.17 -5.11 -1.71
C PHE A 167 -30.11 -4.77 -2.87
N GLY A 168 -29.57 -4.43 -4.04
CA GLY A 168 -30.34 -4.16 -5.25
C GLY A 168 -31.13 -5.38 -5.70
N LEU A 169 -30.52 -6.58 -5.69
CA LEU A 169 -31.17 -7.83 -6.04
C LEU A 169 -32.27 -8.22 -5.04
N VAL A 170 -32.01 -8.08 -3.74
CA VAL A 170 -33.01 -8.37 -2.69
C VAL A 170 -34.21 -7.40 -2.79
N GLY A 171 -33.94 -6.11 -2.99
CA GLY A 171 -34.99 -5.10 -3.20
C GLY A 171 -35.84 -5.38 -4.44
N ALA A 172 -35.20 -5.76 -5.55
CA ALA A 172 -35.90 -6.14 -6.79
C ALA A 172 -36.81 -7.38 -6.60
N ALA A 173 -36.34 -8.38 -5.84
CA ALA A 173 -37.12 -9.57 -5.54
C ALA A 173 -38.37 -9.26 -4.70
N MET A 174 -38.26 -8.44 -3.66
CA MET A 174 -39.41 -8.03 -2.82
C MET A 174 -40.46 -7.23 -3.60
N ARG A 175 -40.03 -6.39 -4.56
CA ARG A 175 -40.97 -5.66 -5.42
C ARG A 175 -41.78 -6.60 -6.32
N ARG A 176 -41.20 -7.73 -6.74
CA ARG A 176 -41.86 -8.70 -7.61
C ARG A 176 -42.87 -9.58 -6.84
N SER A 177 -42.64 -9.86 -5.55
CA SER A 177 -43.54 -10.69 -4.74
C SER A 177 -44.80 -9.96 -4.29
N GLY A 178 -44.77 -8.64 -4.08
CA GLY A 178 -45.96 -7.85 -3.73
C GLY A 178 -47.04 -7.78 -4.81
N LEU A 179 -46.72 -8.09 -6.07
CA LEU A 179 -47.67 -8.10 -7.19
C LEU A 179 -48.51 -9.40 -7.28
N LEU A 180 -48.25 -10.38 -6.41
CA LEU A 180 -48.89 -11.70 -6.46
C LEU A 180 -49.96 -11.92 -5.36
N GLN A 181 -50.49 -10.88 -4.71
CA GLN A 181 -51.65 -11.06 -3.83
C GLN A 181 -52.95 -11.14 -4.67
N PRO A 182 -53.62 -12.30 -4.73
CA PRO A 182 -54.91 -12.44 -5.40
C PRO A 182 -55.99 -11.65 -4.64
N ARG A 183 -56.81 -10.92 -5.39
CA ARG A 183 -58.05 -10.28 -4.93
C ARG A 183 -59.19 -11.28 -4.90
#